data_AF-A0A7W0SPL3-F1
#
_entry.id   AF-A0A7W0SPL3-F1
#
_cell.length_a   1.000
_cell.length_b   1.000
_cell.length_c   1.000
_cell.angle_alpha   90.00
_cell.angle_beta   90.00
_cell.angle_gamma   90.00
#
_symmetry.space_group_name_H-M   'P 1'
#
loop_
_entity.id
_entity.type
_entity.pdbx_description
1 polymer ?
#
loop_
_entity_poly.entity_id
_entity_poly.type
_entity_poly.pdbx_seq_one_letter_code
_entity_poly.pdbx_strand_id
1 'polypeptide(L)'
;MATLEGFCRIEATLTPRVLGNMPQGTRIDFGFEGMATSSHWEGERPVRGVDYSTVRSDGNMDLDIRATIGEKRETVSYRGTGVSLVKSPTEAHPQELITFATGNADLAWLNSVIGVAMGEGKDGKIGIVVYVVRD
;
A
#
# COMPACT_ATOMS: atom_id res chain seq x y z
N MET A 1 -10.96 22.07 7.23
CA MET A 1 -11.60 20.77 7.55
C MET A 1 -10.82 19.80 6.70
N ALA A 2 -10.26 18.74 7.28
CA ALA A 2 -9.39 17.87 6.51
C ALA A 2 -10.12 17.29 5.29
N THR A 3 -9.49 17.38 4.11
CA THR A 3 -9.99 16.84 2.84
C THR A 3 -9.04 15.78 2.29
N LEU A 4 -9.57 14.91 1.43
CA LEU A 4 -8.80 13.89 0.73
C LEU A 4 -8.66 14.27 -0.74
N GLU A 5 -7.43 14.43 -1.20
CA GLU A 5 -7.07 14.66 -2.59
C GLU A 5 -6.52 13.35 -3.18
N GLY A 6 -6.99 12.94 -4.37
CA GLY A 6 -6.49 11.74 -5.02
C GLY A 6 -5.02 11.89 -5.44
N PHE A 7 -4.19 10.91 -5.10
CA PHE A 7 -2.78 10.89 -5.49
C PHE A 7 -2.51 9.88 -6.60
N CYS A 8 -2.75 8.59 -6.38
CA CYS A 8 -2.52 7.57 -7.39
C CYS A 8 -3.39 6.33 -7.21
N ARG A 9 -3.52 5.52 -8.27
CA ARG A 9 -4.07 4.17 -8.21
C ARG A 9 -2.93 3.18 -8.40
N ILE A 10 -2.92 2.11 -7.60
CA ILE A 10 -1.94 1.02 -7.69
C ILE A 10 -2.70 -0.27 -7.99
N GLU A 11 -2.22 -1.01 -8.98
CA GLU A 11 -2.65 -2.37 -9.27
C GLU A 11 -1.44 -3.30 -9.23
N ALA A 12 -1.49 -4.35 -8.40
CA ALA A 12 -0.36 -5.24 -8.19
C ALA A 12 -0.77 -6.70 -8.02
N THR A 13 0.17 -7.61 -8.30
CA THR A 13 0.05 -9.03 -8.01
C THR A 13 0.78 -9.35 -6.72
N LEU A 14 0.15 -10.14 -5.85
CA LEU A 14 0.68 -10.55 -4.56
C LEU A 14 1.37 -11.91 -4.67
N THR A 15 2.48 -12.06 -3.96
CA THR A 15 3.24 -13.30 -3.81
C THR A 15 3.34 -13.61 -2.31
N PRO A 16 2.42 -14.41 -1.75
CA PRO A 16 2.38 -14.68 -0.33
C PRO A 16 3.48 -15.64 0.10
N ARG A 17 4.14 -15.32 1.21
CA ARG A 17 5.04 -16.22 1.94
C ARG A 17 4.54 -16.38 3.37
N VAL A 18 3.97 -17.55 3.67
CA VAL A 18 3.48 -17.87 5.02
C VAL A 18 4.67 -18.24 5.92
N LEU A 19 4.86 -17.48 7.00
CA LEU A 19 5.87 -17.77 8.02
C LEU A 19 5.32 -18.69 9.12
N GLY A 20 4.00 -18.68 9.32
CA GLY A 20 3.30 -19.50 10.30
C GLY A 20 2.86 -18.72 11.55
N ASN A 21 2.52 -19.46 12.59
CA ASN A 21 1.91 -18.89 13.80
C ASN A 21 2.95 -18.20 14.68
N MET A 22 2.61 -17.01 15.15
CA MET A 22 3.33 -16.20 16.13
C MET A 22 2.39 -15.90 17.31
N PRO A 23 2.88 -15.42 18.47
CA PRO A 23 2.02 -15.06 19.60
C PRO A 23 0.91 -14.07 19.25
N GLN A 24 1.12 -13.21 18.24
CA GLN A 24 0.19 -12.18 17.80
C GLN A 24 -0.80 -12.66 16.72
N GLY A 25 -0.59 -13.85 16.14
CA GLY A 25 -1.36 -14.35 15.00
C GLY A 25 -0.50 -15.02 13.94
N THR A 26 -1.07 -15.31 12.77
CA THR A 26 -0.32 -15.92 11.65
C THR A 26 0.40 -14.85 10.85
N ARG A 27 1.72 -14.98 10.71
CA ARG A 27 2.53 -14.07 9.91
C ARG A 27 2.56 -14.50 8.45
N ILE A 28 2.23 -13.58 7.55
CA ILE A 28 2.35 -13.73 6.10
C ILE A 28 3.06 -12.50 5.56
N ASP A 29 4.14 -12.72 4.81
CA ASP A 29 4.79 -11.65 4.07
C ASP A 29 4.26 -11.65 2.63
N PHE A 30 3.53 -10.61 2.23
CA PHE A 30 3.04 -10.45 0.87
C PHE A 30 4.01 -9.59 0.08
N GLY A 31 4.89 -10.22 -0.69
CA GLY A 31 5.62 -9.51 -1.73
C GLY A 31 4.64 -9.04 -2.81
N PHE A 32 4.84 -7.87 -3.39
CA PHE A 32 3.99 -7.39 -4.47
C PHE A 32 4.75 -6.61 -5.54
N GLU A 33 4.29 -6.75 -6.78
CA GLU A 33 4.79 -6.02 -7.94
C GLU A 33 3.63 -5.63 -8.86
N GLY A 34 3.70 -4.44 -9.46
CA GLY A 34 2.59 -3.87 -10.20
C GLY A 34 2.89 -2.52 -10.83
N MET A 35 1.83 -1.76 -11.12
CA MET A 35 1.90 -0.44 -11.76
C MET A 35 1.06 0.59 -11.00
N ALA A 36 1.52 1.84 -11.03
CA ALA A 36 0.80 3.01 -10.52
C ALA A 36 0.47 4.00 -11.63
N THR A 37 -0.75 4.52 -11.62
CA THR A 37 -1.23 5.63 -12.45
C THR A 37 -1.57 6.84 -11.60
N SER A 38 -1.37 8.05 -12.13
CA SER A 38 -1.64 9.30 -11.43
C SER A 38 -1.80 10.46 -12.40
N SER A 39 -2.47 11.52 -11.96
CA SER A 39 -2.48 12.82 -12.62
C SER A 39 -1.19 13.63 -12.41
N HIS A 40 -0.30 13.20 -11.51
CA HIS A 40 0.95 13.90 -11.18
C HIS A 40 2.16 13.46 -12.02
N TRP A 41 2.00 12.49 -12.93
CA TRP A 41 3.02 12.07 -13.89
C TRP A 41 2.37 11.47 -15.14
N GLU A 42 3.13 11.38 -16.24
CA GLU A 42 2.65 10.72 -17.47
C GLU A 42 2.91 9.20 -17.41
N GLY A 43 1.93 8.43 -17.91
CA GLY A 43 2.04 6.98 -18.03
C GLY A 43 1.97 6.22 -16.70
N GLU A 44 2.52 5.00 -16.72
CA GLU A 44 2.56 4.09 -15.58
C GLU A 44 3.95 4.06 -14.95
N ARG A 45 3.99 3.95 -13.61
CA ARG A 45 5.24 3.75 -12.87
C ARG A 45 5.22 2.39 -12.18
N PRO A 46 6.32 1.62 -12.23
CA PRO A 46 6.37 0.34 -11.54
C PRO A 46 6.26 0.52 -10.03
N VAL A 47 5.57 -0.41 -9.39
CA VAL A 47 5.43 -0.50 -7.93
C VAL A 47 5.98 -1.82 -7.47
N ARG A 48 6.74 -1.81 -6.37
CA ARG A 48 7.19 -3.03 -5.70
C ARG A 48 7.33 -2.82 -4.20
N GLY A 49 7.10 -3.87 -3.44
CA GLY A 49 7.28 -3.84 -1.99
C GLY A 49 6.90 -5.14 -1.31
N VAL A 50 6.83 -5.07 0.01
CA VAL A 50 6.37 -6.15 0.87
C VAL A 50 5.42 -5.57 1.91
N ASP A 51 4.28 -6.23 2.10
CA ASP A 51 3.45 -6.08 3.30
C ASP A 51 3.76 -7.22 4.27
N TYR A 52 4.08 -6.85 5.49
CA TYR A 52 4.49 -7.68 6.60
C TYR A 52 3.30 -8.00 7.51
N SER A 53 2.25 -8.60 6.94
CA SER A 53 0.94 -8.68 7.59
C SER A 53 0.83 -9.75 8.67
N THR A 54 0.03 -9.48 9.70
CA THR A 54 -0.30 -10.46 10.75
C THR A 54 -1.81 -10.71 10.75
N VAL A 55 -2.22 -11.95 10.44
CA VAL A 55 -3.61 -12.38 10.58
C VAL A 55 -3.90 -12.62 12.06
N ARG A 56 -4.76 -11.78 12.64
CA ARG A 56 -5.15 -11.82 14.05
C ARG A 56 -6.16 -12.95 14.31
N SER A 57 -6.50 -13.15 15.59
CA SER A 57 -7.51 -14.11 16.03
C SER A 57 -8.93 -13.80 15.56
N ASP A 58 -9.24 -12.54 15.23
CA ASP A 58 -10.52 -12.12 14.64
C ASP A 58 -10.58 -12.33 13.11
N GLY A 59 -9.51 -12.87 12.52
CA GLY A 59 -9.40 -13.13 11.09
C GLY A 59 -9.00 -11.91 10.25
N ASN A 60 -8.94 -10.71 10.81
CA ASN A 60 -8.46 -9.52 10.11
C ASN A 60 -6.93 -9.44 10.15
N MET A 61 -6.35 -8.62 9.28
CA MET A 61 -4.90 -8.47 9.18
C MET A 61 -4.45 -7.10 9.70
N ASP A 62 -3.42 -7.08 10.53
CA ASP A 62 -2.63 -5.87 10.79
C ASP A 62 -1.56 -5.73 9.69
N LEU A 63 -1.37 -4.54 9.14
CA LEU A 63 -0.51 -4.27 7.98
C LEU A 63 0.76 -3.47 8.35
N ASP A 64 1.88 -3.80 7.70
CA ASP A 64 3.17 -3.07 7.78
C ASP A 64 3.83 -3.12 6.39
N ILE A 65 3.64 -2.07 5.61
CA ILE A 65 4.04 -2.01 4.22
C ILE A 65 5.34 -1.23 4.05
N ARG A 66 6.25 -1.76 3.22
CA ARG A 66 7.44 -1.04 2.76
C ARG A 66 7.59 -1.22 1.26
N ALA A 67 7.57 -0.10 0.54
CA ALA A 67 7.48 -0.16 -0.91
C ALA A 67 8.01 1.09 -1.61
N THR A 68 8.05 1.00 -2.94
CA THR A 68 8.47 2.07 -3.84
C THR A 68 7.53 2.17 -5.02
N ILE A 69 7.26 3.40 -5.47
CA ILE A 69 6.64 3.75 -6.76
C ILE A 69 7.71 4.40 -7.63
N GLY A 70 7.84 3.98 -8.88
CA GLY A 70 8.82 4.49 -9.84
C GLY A 70 10.25 4.03 -9.56
N GLU A 71 11.15 4.36 -10.49
CA GLU A 71 12.56 3.98 -10.42
C GLU A 71 13.49 5.19 -10.54
N LYS A 72 14.75 5.00 -10.12
CA LYS A 72 15.82 5.99 -10.26
C LYS A 72 15.43 7.33 -9.62
N ARG A 73 15.39 8.41 -10.40
CA ARG A 73 15.08 9.77 -9.93
C ARG A 73 13.60 9.98 -9.64
N GLU A 74 12.73 9.13 -10.19
CA GLU A 74 11.29 9.26 -10.03
C GLU A 74 10.76 8.51 -8.80
N THR A 75 11.64 7.84 -8.06
CA THR A 75 11.25 6.96 -6.95
C THR A 75 10.61 7.74 -5.81
N VAL A 76 9.44 7.26 -5.39
CA VAL A 76 8.79 7.59 -4.13
C VAL A 76 8.83 6.33 -3.26
N SER A 77 9.57 6.36 -2.16
CA SER A 77 9.44 5.32 -1.13
C SER A 77 8.23 5.63 -0.26
N TYR A 78 7.49 4.60 0.14
CA TYR A 78 6.42 4.76 1.10
C TYR A 78 6.44 3.66 2.16
N ARG A 79 5.96 4.04 3.35
CA ARG A 79 5.65 3.12 4.45
C ARG A 79 4.17 3.21 4.76
N GLY A 80 3.52 2.07 4.85
CA GLY A 80 2.11 1.95 5.18
C GLY A 80 1.91 1.19 6.49
N THR A 81 0.87 1.54 7.24
CA THR A 81 0.36 0.72 8.35
C THR A 81 -1.16 0.78 8.37
N GLY A 82 -1.82 -0.26 8.84
CA GLY A 82 -3.28 -0.24 8.88
C GLY A 82 -3.90 -1.59 9.16
N VAL A 83 -5.12 -1.76 8.66
CA VAL A 83 -5.91 -2.97 8.84
C VAL A 83 -6.45 -3.42 7.49
N SER A 84 -6.51 -4.74 7.26
CA SER A 84 -7.26 -5.31 6.15
C SER A 84 -8.39 -6.18 6.66
N LEU A 85 -9.60 -5.86 6.20
CA LEU A 85 -10.83 -6.57 6.57
C LEU A 85 -10.99 -7.78 5.66
N VAL A 86 -10.85 -8.99 6.21
CA VAL A 86 -10.94 -10.23 5.43
C VAL A 86 -12.41 -10.60 5.26
N LYS A 87 -12.86 -10.74 4.01
CA LYS A 87 -14.24 -11.13 3.66
C LYS A 87 -14.34 -12.62 3.35
N SER A 88 -13.31 -13.16 2.72
CA SER A 88 -13.20 -14.58 2.37
C SER A 88 -11.72 -14.98 2.28
N PRO A 89 -11.40 -16.28 2.13
CA PRO A 89 -10.02 -16.72 1.95
C PRO A 89 -9.28 -16.09 0.77
N THR A 90 -10.01 -15.53 -0.21
CA THR A 90 -9.43 -14.90 -1.40
C THR A 90 -9.80 -13.41 -1.55
N GLU A 91 -10.49 -12.81 -0.57
CA GLU A 91 -10.95 -11.42 -0.64
C GLU A 91 -10.70 -10.65 0.66
N ALA A 92 -10.09 -9.47 0.55
CA ALA A 92 -9.83 -8.58 1.67
C ALA A 92 -9.89 -7.09 1.27
N HIS A 93 -10.16 -6.21 2.24
CA HIS A 93 -10.32 -4.76 2.02
C HIS A 93 -9.30 -3.98 2.88
N PRO A 94 -8.10 -3.66 2.33
CA PRO A 94 -7.08 -2.89 3.05
C PRO A 94 -7.48 -1.43 3.27
N GLN A 95 -7.08 -0.90 4.43
CA GLN A 95 -7.16 0.49 4.82
C GLN A 95 -5.82 0.88 5.46
N GLU A 96 -5.10 1.81 4.85
CA GLU A 96 -3.70 2.09 5.18
C GLU A 96 -3.49 3.58 5.44
N LEU A 97 -2.64 3.89 6.41
CA LEU A 97 -2.02 5.19 6.65
C LEU A 97 -0.62 5.18 6.06
N ILE A 98 -0.29 6.16 5.22
CA ILE A 98 0.95 6.17 4.44
C ILE A 98 1.80 7.38 4.77
N THR A 99 3.11 7.16 4.88
CA THR A 99 4.14 8.19 4.86
C THR A 99 5.03 8.01 3.64
N PHE A 100 5.50 9.12 3.08
CA PHE A 100 6.30 9.13 1.86
C PHE A 100 7.70 9.67 2.10
N ALA A 101 8.65 9.23 1.27
CA ALA A 101 9.98 9.79 1.16
C ALA A 101 10.40 9.80 -0.31
N THR A 102 10.75 10.97 -0.84
CA THR A 102 11.22 11.09 -2.23
C THR A 102 12.25 12.21 -2.38
N GLY A 103 13.23 11.97 -3.26
CA GLY A 103 14.15 12.99 -3.77
C GLY A 103 13.69 13.62 -5.09
N ASN A 104 12.51 13.25 -5.61
CA ASN A 104 11.95 13.84 -6.81
C ASN A 104 11.40 15.24 -6.49
N ALA A 105 11.95 16.28 -7.14
CA ALA A 105 11.56 17.67 -6.90
C ALA A 105 10.08 17.94 -7.22
N ASP A 106 9.54 17.31 -8.26
CA ASP A 106 8.15 17.51 -8.69
C ASP A 106 7.14 16.89 -7.70
N LEU A 107 7.60 15.91 -6.92
CA LEU A 107 6.81 15.21 -5.90
C LEU A 107 7.29 15.53 -4.48
N ALA A 108 8.14 16.54 -4.30
CA ALA A 108 8.75 16.83 -3.00
C ALA A 108 7.72 17.17 -1.90
N TRP A 109 6.54 17.64 -2.31
CA TRP A 109 5.42 17.90 -1.42
C TRP A 109 4.89 16.64 -0.69
N LEU A 110 5.15 15.44 -1.23
CA LEU A 110 4.81 14.18 -0.57
C LEU A 110 5.55 14.01 0.76
N ASN A 111 6.74 14.61 0.89
CA ASN A 111 7.54 14.53 2.12
C ASN A 111 6.93 15.25 3.32
N SER A 112 5.87 16.06 3.11
CA SER A 112 5.23 16.86 4.16
C SER A 112 3.73 16.59 4.28
N VAL A 113 3.24 15.46 3.77
CA VAL A 113 1.83 15.05 3.89
C VAL A 113 1.72 13.60 4.31
N ILE A 114 0.53 13.26 4.80
CA ILE A 114 0.13 11.89 5.09
C ILE A 114 -0.79 11.39 3.97
N GLY A 115 -0.63 10.13 3.60
CA GLY A 115 -1.51 9.43 2.70
C GLY A 115 -2.51 8.52 3.43
N VAL A 116 -3.63 8.26 2.78
CA VAL A 116 -4.56 7.19 3.15
C VAL A 116 -4.81 6.35 1.91
N ALA A 117 -4.70 5.03 2.01
CA ALA A 117 -5.06 4.13 0.93
C ALA A 117 -6.23 3.22 1.30
N MET A 118 -7.08 2.97 0.32
CA MET A 118 -8.20 2.04 0.44
C MET A 118 -8.31 1.23 -0.84
N GLY A 119 -8.68 -0.04 -0.73
CA GLY A 119 -8.90 -0.85 -1.91
C GLY A 119 -9.43 -2.23 -1.64
N GLU A 120 -9.22 -3.12 -2.61
CA GLU A 120 -9.69 -4.50 -2.61
C GLU A 120 -8.55 -5.41 -3.06
N GLY A 121 -8.32 -6.45 -2.28
CA GLY A 121 -7.50 -7.60 -2.66
C GLY A 121 -8.41 -8.75 -3.05
N LYS A 122 -8.21 -9.31 -4.24
CA LYS A 122 -8.98 -10.45 -4.75
C LYS A 122 -8.12 -11.37 -5.61
N ASP A 123 -8.22 -12.67 -5.36
CA ASP A 123 -7.59 -13.72 -6.18
C ASP A 123 -6.08 -13.48 -6.43
N GLY A 124 -5.37 -13.10 -5.37
CA GLY A 124 -3.91 -12.84 -5.42
C GLY A 124 -3.53 -11.52 -6.10
N LYS A 125 -4.48 -10.65 -6.40
CA LYS A 125 -4.26 -9.30 -6.91
C LYS A 125 -4.76 -8.26 -5.92
N ILE A 126 -4.25 -7.05 -6.01
CA ILE A 126 -4.70 -5.91 -5.20
C ILE A 126 -4.85 -4.67 -6.07
N GLY A 127 -5.92 -3.93 -5.83
CA GLY A 127 -6.17 -2.61 -6.40
C GLY A 127 -6.47 -1.61 -5.30
N ILE A 128 -5.59 -0.62 -5.10
CA ILE A 128 -5.78 0.44 -4.10
C ILE A 128 -5.77 1.83 -4.74
N VAL A 129 -6.51 2.74 -4.12
CA VAL A 129 -6.43 4.18 -4.41
C VAL A 129 -5.80 4.87 -3.22
N VAL A 130 -4.74 5.63 -3.49
CA VAL A 130 -4.02 6.43 -2.51
C VAL A 130 -4.50 7.87 -2.61
N TYR A 131 -4.88 8.43 -1.47
CA TYR A 131 -5.22 9.82 -1.27
C TYR A 131 -4.17 10.48 -0.38
N VAL A 132 -4.06 11.81 -0.44
CA VAL A 132 -3.30 12.62 0.50
C VAL A 132 -4.24 13.52 1.30
N VAL A 133 -3.91 13.71 2.57
CA VAL A 133 -4.68 14.57 3.48
C VAL A 133 -4.25 16.03 3.30
N ARG A 134 -5.23 16.93 3.16
CA ARG A 134 -5.05 18.38 3.03
C ARG A 134 -5.93 19.12 4.06
N ASP A 135 -5.51 20.31 4.47
CA ASP A 135 -6.22 21.15 5.44
C ASP A 135 -7.26 22.12 4.82
#